data_AF-A0A5B1BTT3-F1
#
_entry.id   AF-A0A5B1BTT3-F1
#
_cell.length_a   1.000
_cell.length_b   1.000
_cell.length_c   1.000
_cell.angle_alpha   90.00
_cell.angle_beta   90.00
_cell.angle_gamma   90.00
#
_symmetry.space_group_name_H-M   'P 1'
#
loop_
_entity.id
_entity.type
_entity.pdbx_description
1 polymer ?
#
loop_
_entity_poly.entity_id
_entity_poly.type
_entity_poly.pdbx_seq_one_letter_code
_entity_poly.pdbx_strand_id
1 'polypeptide(L)'
;MGSNELRVVLGQLGVTASQSQGLGAQLATGATPPAPGRPFQATTAAVSGIDAAIGGVAAALATRTQATAGAVVAAAAGYVNQEASAASEMAAVTQGTVV
;
A
#
# COMPACT_ATOMS: atom_id res chain seq x y z
N MET A 1 20.43 7.87 -24.92
CA MET A 1 19.04 7.72 -24.45
C MET A 1 18.99 6.44 -23.63
N GLY A 2 19.18 6.53 -22.31
CA GLY A 2 19.21 5.37 -21.44
C GLY A 2 17.80 4.81 -21.26
N SER A 3 17.64 3.52 -21.50
CA SER A 3 16.40 2.77 -21.34
C SER A 3 15.94 2.84 -19.88
N ASN A 4 15.02 3.76 -19.56
CA ASN A 4 14.22 3.72 -18.34
C ASN A 4 13.16 2.61 -18.48
N GLU A 5 13.58 1.39 -18.79
CA GLU A 5 12.69 0.25 -18.72
C GLU A 5 12.44 -0.03 -17.24
N LEU A 6 11.24 0.34 -16.79
CA LEU A 6 10.74 0.10 -15.45
C LEU A 6 10.63 -1.43 -15.24
N ARG A 7 11.72 -2.09 -14.87
CA ARG A 7 11.72 -3.50 -14.49
C ARG A 7 11.02 -3.65 -13.14
N VAL A 8 9.76 -4.08 -13.17
CA VAL A 8 8.96 -4.35 -11.97
C VAL A 8 9.39 -5.69 -11.38
N VAL A 9 10.16 -5.65 -10.28
CA VAL A 9 10.55 -6.86 -9.54
C VAL A 9 9.39 -7.28 -8.63
N LEU A 10 8.56 -8.21 -9.11
CA LEU A 10 7.32 -8.64 -8.45
C LEU A 10 7.51 -9.13 -7.00
N GLY A 11 8.61 -9.84 -6.72
CA GLY A 11 8.92 -10.28 -5.35
C GLY A 11 9.16 -9.10 -4.39
N GLN A 12 9.84 -8.06 -4.87
CA GLN A 12 10.13 -6.86 -4.08
C GLN A 12 8.88 -6.00 -3.86
N LEU A 13 7.96 -6.04 -4.83
CA LEU A 13 6.66 -5.40 -4.75
C LEU A 13 5.77 -6.03 -3.65
N GLY A 14 5.75 -7.36 -3.56
CA GLY A 14 5.03 -8.09 -2.50
C GLY A 14 5.59 -7.84 -1.10
N VAL A 15 6.92 -7.77 -0.97
CA VAL A 15 7.59 -7.41 0.29
C VAL A 15 7.22 -5.99 0.73
N THR A 16 7.24 -5.04 -0.21
CA THR A 16 6.90 -3.63 0.05
C THR A 16 5.43 -3.47 0.46
N ALA A 17 4.52 -4.19 -0.20
CA ALA A 17 3.11 -4.20 0.16
C ALA A 17 2.89 -4.74 1.58
N SER A 18 3.55 -5.85 1.92
CA SER A 18 3.45 -6.47 3.24
C SER A 18 3.98 -5.55 4.36
N GLN A 19 5.12 -4.91 4.13
CA GLN A 19 5.69 -3.92 5.07
C GLN A 19 4.76 -2.72 5.25
N SER A 20 4.20 -2.20 4.15
CA SER A 20 3.24 -1.09 4.19
C SER A 20 1.99 -1.44 4.99
N GLN A 21 1.48 -2.66 4.84
CA GLN A 21 0.34 -3.18 5.60
C GLN A 21 0.65 -3.27 7.11
N GLY A 22 1.84 -3.78 7.46
CA GLY A 22 2.30 -3.87 8.85
C GLY A 22 2.47 -2.51 9.52
N LEU A 23 2.99 -1.51 8.79
CA LEU A 23 3.10 -0.13 9.27
C LEU A 23 1.71 0.52 9.46
N GLY A 24 0.78 0.28 8.52
CA GLY A 24 -0.59 0.76 8.64
C GLY A 24 -1.31 0.20 9.87
N ALA A 25 -1.13 -1.09 10.16
CA ALA A 25 -1.68 -1.72 11.35
C ALA A 25 -1.11 -1.12 12.65
N GLN A 26 0.21 -0.90 12.71
CA GLN A 26 0.87 -0.28 13.86
C GLN A 26 0.35 1.14 14.12
N LEU A 27 0.17 1.94 13.05
CA LEU A 27 -0.40 3.28 13.15
C LEU A 27 -1.83 3.26 13.69
N ALA A 28 -2.66 2.32 13.22
CA ALA A 28 -4.04 2.19 13.68
C ALA A 28 -4.13 1.84 15.17
N THR A 29 -3.26 0.96 15.68
CA THR A 29 -3.17 0.66 17.11
C THR A 29 -2.74 1.86 17.95
N GLY A 30 -1.81 2.68 17.46
CA GLY A 30 -1.32 3.87 18.16
C GLY A 30 -2.26 5.08 18.09
N ALA A 31 -3.27 5.04 17.22
CA ALA A 31 -4.19 6.15 16.97
C ALA A 31 -5.30 6.30 18.02
N THR A 32 -5.36 5.44 19.04
CA THR A 32 -6.43 5.49 20.05
C THR A 32 -6.06 6.46 21.17
N PRO A 33 -6.83 7.54 21.39
CA PRO A 33 -6.55 8.48 22.46
C PRO A 33 -6.57 7.87 23.87
N PRO A 34 -5.67 8.28 24.78
CA PRO A 34 -5.79 7.99 26.19
C PRO A 34 -7.09 8.58 26.77
N ALA A 35 -7.64 7.95 27.81
CA ALA A 35 -8.82 8.47 28.49
C ALA A 35 -8.54 9.88 29.10
N PRO A 36 -9.43 10.87 28.93
CA PRO A 36 -9.22 12.22 29.45
C PRO A 36 -9.03 12.24 30.98
N GLY A 37 -8.01 12.98 31.46
CA GLY A 37 -7.72 13.16 32.89
C GLY A 37 -8.64 14.18 33.59
N ARG A 38 -8.53 14.31 34.94
CA ARG A 38 -9.33 15.27 35.73
C ARG A 38 -8.99 16.74 35.35
N PRO A 39 -9.98 17.66 35.37
CA PRO A 39 -9.92 18.84 34.51
C PRO A 39 -9.26 20.08 35.13
N PHE A 40 -8.47 20.77 34.30
CA PHE A 40 -8.57 22.21 34.09
C PHE A 40 -9.29 22.38 32.72
N GLN A 41 -10.61 22.57 32.79
CA GLN A 41 -11.60 22.15 31.76
C GLN A 41 -11.25 22.54 30.30
N ALA A 42 -10.82 23.77 30.05
CA ALA A 42 -10.57 24.25 28.69
C ALA A 42 -9.30 23.61 28.07
N THR A 43 -8.21 23.51 28.83
CA THR A 43 -6.95 22.93 28.37
C THR A 43 -7.07 21.43 28.17
N THR A 44 -7.76 20.73 29.08
CA THR A 44 -8.01 19.27 28.95
C THR A 44 -8.87 18.95 27.73
N ALA A 45 -9.93 19.73 27.47
CA ALA A 45 -10.77 19.56 26.29
C ALA A 45 -10.00 19.84 25.00
N ALA A 46 -9.17 20.88 24.97
CA ALA A 46 -8.33 21.21 23.82
C ALA A 46 -7.31 20.10 23.50
N VAL A 47 -6.60 19.59 24.52
CA VAL A 47 -5.63 18.48 24.34
C VAL A 47 -6.33 17.22 23.86
N SER A 48 -7.48 16.87 24.44
CA SER A 48 -8.26 15.70 24.03
C SER A 48 -8.76 15.82 22.58
N GLY A 49 -9.14 17.03 22.16
CA GLY A 49 -9.54 17.30 20.77
C GLY A 49 -8.38 17.18 19.78
N ILE A 50 -7.19 17.65 20.14
CA ILE A 50 -5.97 17.50 19.33
C ILE A 50 -5.61 16.01 19.19
N ASP A 51 -5.66 15.26 20.29
CA ASP A 51 -5.33 13.84 20.30
C ASP A 51 -6.30 13.02 19.43
N ALA A 52 -7.60 13.31 19.52
CA ALA A 52 -8.61 12.72 18.64
C ALA A 52 -8.39 13.07 17.15
N ALA A 53 -7.96 14.30 16.84
CA ALA A 53 -7.63 14.71 15.47
C ALA A 53 -6.41 13.96 14.93
N ILE A 54 -5.36 13.79 15.75
CA ILE A 54 -4.17 13.01 15.40
C ILE A 54 -4.57 11.54 15.13
N GLY A 55 -5.39 10.95 16.00
CA GLY A 55 -5.91 9.60 15.81
C GLY A 55 -6.68 9.45 14.50
N GLY A 56 -7.55 10.42 14.17
CA GLY A 56 -8.29 10.45 12.92
C GLY A 56 -7.39 10.52 11.68
N VAL A 57 -6.35 11.37 11.71
CA VAL A 57 -5.37 11.47 10.61
C VAL A 57 -4.55 10.19 10.48
N ALA A 58 -4.12 9.58 11.58
CA ALA A 58 -3.38 8.32 11.58
C ALA A 58 -4.21 7.18 10.99
N ALA A 59 -5.51 7.10 11.33
CA ALA A 59 -6.43 6.11 10.76
C ALA A 59 -6.65 6.32 9.25
N ALA A 60 -6.79 7.58 8.80
CA ALA A 60 -6.92 7.91 7.38
C ALA A 60 -5.65 7.54 6.60
N LEU A 61 -4.47 7.81 7.17
CA LEU A 61 -3.18 7.42 6.59
C LEU A 61 -3.06 5.90 6.49
N ALA A 62 -3.37 5.17 7.56
CA ALA A 62 -3.37 3.70 7.56
C ALA A 62 -4.28 3.12 6.47
N THR A 63 -5.49 3.66 6.34
CA THR A 63 -6.46 3.27 5.29
C THR A 63 -5.88 3.50 3.89
N ARG A 64 -5.27 4.67 3.64
CA ARG A 64 -4.67 4.98 2.34
C ARG A 64 -3.47 4.09 2.01
N THR A 65 -2.65 3.76 3.01
CA THR A 65 -1.54 2.83 2.86
C THR A 65 -2.01 1.44 2.50
N GLN A 66 -3.06 0.94 3.16
CA GLN A 66 -3.67 -0.35 2.84
C GLN A 66 -4.26 -0.38 1.42
N ALA A 67 -4.98 0.67 1.02
CA ALA A 67 -5.53 0.77 -0.33
C ALA A 67 -4.41 0.77 -1.40
N THR A 68 -3.31 1.46 -1.13
CA THR A 68 -2.14 1.48 -2.01
C THR A 68 -1.48 0.11 -2.10
N ALA A 69 -1.30 -0.60 -0.98
CA ALA A 69 -0.79 -1.96 -0.97
C ALA A 69 -1.68 -2.91 -1.79
N GLY A 70 -3.01 -2.79 -1.67
CA GLY A 70 -3.96 -3.56 -2.48
C GLY A 70 -3.85 -3.27 -3.97
N ALA A 71 -3.75 -1.99 -4.36
CA ALA A 71 -3.56 -1.61 -5.75
C ALA A 71 -2.23 -2.14 -6.33
N VAL A 72 -1.18 -2.12 -5.51
CA VAL A 72 0.14 -2.65 -5.86
C VAL A 72 0.09 -4.17 -6.09
N VAL A 73 -0.60 -4.92 -5.24
CA VAL A 73 -0.82 -6.37 -5.43
C VAL A 73 -1.61 -6.66 -6.70
N ALA A 74 -2.66 -5.88 -6.97
CA ALA A 74 -3.45 -6.03 -8.20
C ALA A 74 -2.62 -5.75 -9.46
N ALA A 75 -1.78 -4.71 -9.44
CA ALA A 75 -0.87 -4.40 -10.53
C ALA A 75 0.15 -5.52 -10.75
N ALA A 76 0.70 -6.09 -9.68
CA ALA A 76 1.62 -7.23 -9.75
C ALA A 76 0.99 -8.43 -10.48
N ALA A 77 -0.25 -8.78 -10.12
CA ALA A 77 -1.00 -9.84 -10.79
C ALA A 77 -1.27 -9.50 -12.27
N GLY A 78 -1.57 -8.24 -12.57
CA GLY A 78 -1.73 -7.75 -13.94
C GLY A 78 -0.47 -7.91 -14.80
N TYR A 79 0.72 -7.66 -14.23
CA TYR A 79 1.99 -7.88 -14.94
C TYR A 79 2.28 -9.36 -15.17
N VAL A 80 2.01 -10.24 -14.19
CA VAL A 80 2.17 -11.70 -14.36
C VAL A 80 1.32 -12.21 -15.52
N ASN A 81 0.06 -11.78 -15.61
CA ASN A 81 -0.84 -12.19 -16.69
C ASN A 81 -0.38 -11.68 -18.06
N GLN A 82 0.12 -10.45 -18.14
CA GLN A 82 0.67 -9.89 -19.38
C GLN A 82 1.90 -10.65 -19.85
N GLU A 83 2.83 -10.99 -18.95
CA GLU A 83 4.02 -11.77 -19.28
C GLU A 83 3.65 -13.16 -19.81
N ALA A 84 2.67 -13.82 -19.18
CA ALA A 84 2.17 -15.12 -19.64
C ALA A 84 1.52 -15.04 -21.04
N SER A 85 0.72 -13.99 -21.29
CA SER A 85 0.11 -13.76 -22.62
C SER A 85 1.18 -13.50 -23.68
N ALA A 86 2.13 -12.60 -23.39
CA ALA A 86 3.22 -12.27 -24.29
C ALA A 86 4.08 -13.50 -24.62
N ALA A 87 4.39 -14.34 -23.62
CA ALA A 87 5.09 -15.60 -23.84
C ALA A 87 4.31 -16.56 -24.77
N SER A 88 2.99 -16.65 -24.58
CA SER A 88 2.12 -17.47 -25.44
C SER A 88 2.06 -16.93 -26.88
N GLU A 89 1.97 -15.62 -27.06
CA GLU A 89 1.99 -14.97 -28.38
C GLU A 89 3.33 -15.17 -29.10
N MET A 90 4.45 -15.01 -28.40
CA MET A 90 5.78 -15.27 -28.96
C MET A 90 5.97 -16.74 -29.36
N ALA A 91 5.45 -17.68 -28.57
CA ALA A 91 5.48 -19.09 -28.91
C ALA A 91 4.69 -19.40 -30.20
N ALA A 92 3.51 -18.79 -30.35
CA ALA A 92 2.68 -18.93 -31.55
C ALA A 92 3.35 -18.37 -32.81
N VAL A 93 4.02 -17.21 -32.72
CA VAL A 93 4.80 -16.63 -33.84
C VAL A 93 5.95 -17.56 -34.22
N THR A 94 6.65 -18.11 -33.23
CA THR A 94 7.77 -19.04 -33.47
C THR A 94 7.29 -20.30 -34.19
N GLN A 95 6.10 -20.82 -33.85
CA GLN A 95 5.51 -21.97 -34.52
C GLN A 95 4.98 -21.67 -35.93
N GLY A 96 4.45 -20.47 -36.19
CA GLY A 96 3.95 -20.06 -37.51
C GLY A 96 5.03 -19.69 -38.52
N THR A 97 6.26 -19.42 -38.07
CA THR A 97 7.40 -19.01 -38.93
C THR A 97 8.21 -20.21 -39.44
N VAL A 98 7.90 -21.43 -39.00
CA VAL A 98 8.54 -22.66 -39.51
C VAL A 98 7.79 -23.17 -40.75
N VAL A 99 7.99 -22.51 -41.89
CA VAL A 99 7.58 -23.01 -43.22
C VAL A 99 8.66 -22.71 -44.25
#